data_AF-A0A918HBQ7-F1
#
_entry.id   AF-A0A918HBQ7-F1
#
_cell.length_a   1.000
_cell.length_b   1.000
_cell.length_c   1.000
_cell.angle_alpha   90.00
_cell.angle_beta   90.00
_cell.angle_gamma   90.00
#
_symmetry.space_group_name_H-M   'P 1'
#
loop_
_entity.id
_entity.type
_entity.pdbx_description
1 polymer ?
#
loop_
_entity_poly.entity_id
_entity_poly.type
_entity_poly.pdbx_seq_one_letter_code
_entity_poly.pdbx_strand_id
1 'polypeptide(L)'
;MSEHNAAAGSESLTGTVEADFPEYAAPPSEPIGLLRRWLEHAVTVGVREPRALALATADAQGRPSSRTVVLNRLTETGLVFATHDGSRKERELRDNAWASGLLYWRETSRQVAVRGPVRRLSAADADALWASRPPFTHAMTAASRQSRPLDGLDDVAELRARADQLAAAGPLPRPERYIGLELVPEEIEFWANGSGRLHERLRYDRTAEGWRTVRLAP
;
A
#
# COMPACT_ATOMS: atom_id res chain seq x y z
N MET A 1 -43.69 1.10 -20.29
CA MET A 1 -42.55 0.33 -20.82
C MET A 1 -41.30 1.18 -20.69
N SER A 2 -40.50 0.94 -19.65
CA SER A 2 -39.05 1.18 -19.64
C SER A 2 -38.48 0.72 -18.29
N GLU A 3 -38.50 -0.59 -18.08
CA GLU A 3 -37.55 -1.21 -17.16
C GLU A 3 -36.24 -1.40 -17.94
N HIS A 4 -35.26 -0.56 -17.64
CA HIS A 4 -33.85 -0.82 -17.95
C HIS A 4 -33.06 -0.54 -16.68
N ASN A 5 -33.27 -1.38 -15.68
CA ASN A 5 -32.37 -1.51 -14.55
C ASN A 5 -31.83 -2.94 -14.52
N ALA A 6 -31.07 -3.29 -15.56
CA ALA A 6 -30.21 -4.45 -15.52
C ALA A 6 -28.83 -3.94 -15.11
N ALA A 7 -28.47 -4.17 -13.84
CA ALA A 7 -27.14 -3.94 -13.32
C ALA A 7 -26.13 -4.57 -14.28
N ALA A 8 -25.40 -3.72 -15.00
CA ALA A 8 -24.31 -4.10 -15.88
C ALA A 8 -23.09 -4.46 -15.02
N GLY A 9 -23.21 -5.52 -14.22
CA GLY A 9 -22.10 -6.09 -13.47
C GLY A 9 -21.05 -6.62 -14.45
N SER A 10 -19.80 -6.24 -14.24
CA SER A 10 -18.69 -7.01 -14.82
C SER A 10 -18.72 -8.41 -14.20
N GLU A 11 -18.59 -9.46 -15.01
CA GLU A 11 -18.78 -10.86 -14.59
C GLU A 11 -17.88 -11.28 -13.41
N SER A 12 -16.76 -10.57 -13.18
CA SER A 12 -15.83 -10.81 -12.08
C SER A 12 -15.73 -9.68 -11.05
N LEU A 13 -16.21 -8.46 -11.34
CA LEU A 13 -16.19 -7.36 -10.37
C LEU A 13 -17.44 -7.45 -9.50
N THR A 14 -17.24 -7.58 -8.19
CA THR A 14 -18.33 -7.80 -7.23
C THR A 14 -18.72 -6.54 -6.47
N GLY A 15 -18.33 -5.36 -6.96
CA GLY A 15 -18.62 -4.11 -6.27
C GLY A 15 -20.10 -3.80 -6.25
N THR A 16 -20.63 -3.54 -5.06
CA THR A 16 -22.04 -3.20 -4.83
C THR A 16 -22.21 -1.79 -4.27
N VAL A 17 -21.11 -1.13 -3.89
CA VAL A 17 -21.10 0.23 -3.37
C VAL A 17 -20.79 1.16 -4.52
N GLU A 18 -21.78 1.95 -4.94
CA GLU A 18 -21.56 3.02 -5.91
C GLU A 18 -20.60 4.05 -5.32
N ALA A 19 -19.70 4.53 -6.14
CA ALA A 19 -18.69 5.48 -5.71
C ALA A 19 -18.38 6.45 -6.86
N ASP A 20 -18.82 7.69 -6.71
CA ASP A 20 -18.67 8.76 -7.71
C ASP A 20 -17.22 9.21 -7.91
N PHE A 21 -16.80 9.38 -9.17
CA PHE A 21 -15.47 9.87 -9.52
C PHE A 21 -15.51 11.23 -10.24
N PRO A 22 -16.02 12.31 -9.60
CA PRO A 22 -16.13 13.62 -10.24
C PRO A 22 -14.77 14.18 -10.67
N GLU A 23 -13.68 13.79 -10.00
CA GLU A 23 -12.32 14.19 -10.38
C GLU A 23 -11.87 13.60 -11.71
N TYR A 24 -12.55 12.57 -12.24
CA TYR A 24 -12.33 12.14 -13.62
C TYR A 24 -12.69 13.25 -14.61
N ALA A 25 -13.73 14.05 -14.35
CA ALA A 25 -14.13 15.19 -15.17
C ALA A 25 -13.31 16.45 -14.86
N ALA A 26 -13.05 16.72 -13.56
CA ALA A 26 -12.29 17.87 -13.09
C ALA A 26 -11.12 17.44 -12.18
N PRO A 27 -9.98 17.02 -12.77
CA PRO A 27 -8.83 16.55 -11.99
C PRO A 27 -8.27 17.66 -11.09
N PRO A 28 -8.08 17.43 -9.77
CA PRO A 28 -7.29 18.34 -8.93
C PRO A 28 -5.84 18.42 -9.42
N SER A 29 -5.12 19.48 -9.07
CA SER A 29 -3.71 19.63 -9.46
C SER A 29 -2.77 18.67 -8.75
N GLU A 30 -3.10 18.24 -7.53
CA GLU A 30 -2.25 17.37 -6.69
C GLU A 30 -2.91 16.02 -6.39
N PRO A 31 -2.28 14.89 -6.76
CA PRO A 31 -2.91 13.58 -6.67
C PRO A 31 -2.91 12.98 -5.26
N ILE A 32 -1.98 13.36 -4.38
CA ILE A 32 -1.96 12.87 -2.99
C ILE A 32 -3.22 13.30 -2.23
N GLY A 33 -3.73 14.51 -2.50
CA GLY A 33 -5.00 14.99 -1.94
C GLY A 33 -6.19 14.13 -2.39
N LEU A 34 -6.22 13.72 -3.66
CA LEU A 34 -7.23 12.82 -4.21
C LEU A 34 -7.13 11.42 -3.59
N LEU A 35 -5.93 10.86 -3.47
CA LEU A 35 -5.68 9.58 -2.79
C LEU A 35 -6.17 9.61 -1.35
N ARG A 36 -5.91 10.69 -0.61
CA ARG A 36 -6.40 10.85 0.76
C ARG A 36 -7.93 10.78 0.82
N ARG A 37 -8.63 11.54 -0.04
CA ARG A 37 -10.11 11.50 -0.11
C ARG A 37 -10.64 10.12 -0.46
N TRP A 38 -10.03 9.44 -1.43
CA TRP A 38 -10.43 8.09 -1.82
C TRP A 38 -10.25 7.08 -0.69
N LEU A 39 -9.14 7.17 0.05
CA LEU A 39 -8.88 6.31 1.21
C LEU A 39 -9.85 6.60 2.37
N GLU A 40 -10.14 7.87 2.64
CA GLU A 40 -11.15 8.29 3.64
C GLU A 40 -12.53 7.79 3.26
N HIS A 41 -12.93 7.94 2.00
CA HIS A 41 -14.19 7.40 1.49
C HIS A 41 -14.26 5.88 1.66
N ALA A 42 -13.19 5.15 1.30
CA ALA A 42 -13.12 3.70 1.47
C ALA A 42 -13.33 3.28 2.94
N VAL A 43 -12.76 4.02 3.90
CA VAL A 43 -13.01 3.79 5.34
C VAL A 43 -14.48 4.06 5.69
N THR A 44 -15.03 5.19 5.24
CA THR A 44 -16.41 5.60 5.54
C THR A 44 -17.44 4.59 5.04
N VAL A 45 -17.25 4.03 3.84
CA VAL A 45 -18.18 3.03 3.26
C VAL A 45 -17.88 1.60 3.68
N GLY A 46 -16.94 1.40 4.62
CA GLY A 46 -16.67 0.10 5.21
C GLY A 46 -15.92 -0.88 4.30
N VAL A 47 -15.10 -0.39 3.37
CA VAL A 47 -14.18 -1.25 2.61
C VAL A 47 -13.31 -2.04 3.57
N ARG A 48 -13.18 -3.34 3.34
CA ARG A 48 -12.34 -4.21 4.16
C ARG A 48 -10.86 -3.96 3.84
N GLU A 49 -10.08 -3.67 4.88
CA GLU A 49 -8.63 -3.49 4.82
C GLU A 49 -8.17 -2.50 3.71
N PRO A 50 -8.70 -1.25 3.67
CA PRO A 50 -8.51 -0.34 2.53
C PRO A 50 -7.05 0.14 2.37
N ARG A 51 -6.21 -0.12 3.38
CA ARG A 51 -4.78 0.22 3.43
C ARG A 51 -3.86 -0.95 3.08
N ALA A 52 -4.42 -2.11 2.69
CA ALA A 52 -3.64 -3.26 2.24
C ALA A 52 -3.05 -2.96 0.84
N LEU A 53 -1.78 -2.56 0.81
CA LEU A 53 -1.06 -2.19 -0.39
C LEU A 53 -0.31 -3.41 -0.94
N ALA A 54 -0.67 -3.86 -2.14
CA ALA A 54 0.15 -4.82 -2.87
C ALA A 54 1.39 -4.09 -3.40
N LEU A 55 2.56 -4.35 -2.79
CA LEU A 55 3.82 -3.69 -3.12
C LEU A 55 4.71 -4.61 -3.97
N ALA A 56 5.03 -4.16 -5.17
CA ALA A 56 6.03 -4.76 -6.05
C ALA A 56 7.37 -4.02 -5.95
N THR A 57 8.45 -4.80 -5.83
CA THR A 57 9.86 -4.36 -5.93
C THR A 57 10.57 -5.29 -6.91
N ALA A 58 11.78 -4.96 -7.36
CA ALA A 58 12.54 -5.82 -8.27
C ALA A 58 14.00 -5.90 -7.85
N ASP A 59 14.62 -7.06 -8.08
CA ASP A 59 16.06 -7.21 -7.87
C ASP A 59 16.89 -6.48 -8.93
N ALA A 60 18.21 -6.52 -8.78
CA ALA A 60 19.16 -5.90 -9.71
C ALA A 60 19.09 -6.45 -11.15
N GLN A 61 18.44 -7.60 -11.37
CA GLN A 61 18.22 -8.19 -12.69
C GLN A 61 16.84 -7.81 -13.27
N GLY A 62 16.06 -6.97 -12.57
CA GLY A 62 14.73 -6.55 -12.97
C GLY A 62 13.64 -7.61 -12.73
N ARG A 63 13.91 -8.65 -11.93
CA ARG A 63 12.93 -9.70 -11.62
C ARG A 63 12.02 -9.21 -10.48
N PRO A 64 10.71 -9.08 -10.70
CA PRO A 64 9.82 -8.53 -9.70
C PRO A 64 9.52 -9.53 -8.58
N SER A 65 9.20 -9.01 -7.40
CA SER A 65 8.53 -9.75 -6.36
C SER A 65 7.49 -8.88 -5.65
N SER A 66 6.40 -9.48 -5.19
CA SER A 66 5.26 -8.78 -4.61
C SER A 66 4.86 -9.35 -3.25
N ARG A 67 4.21 -8.51 -2.43
CA ARG A 67 3.62 -8.86 -1.13
C ARG A 67 2.69 -7.74 -0.68
N THR A 68 1.78 -8.04 0.24
CA THR A 68 1.00 -7.01 0.93
C THR A 68 1.84 -6.32 2.01
N VAL A 69 1.77 -4.99 2.05
CA VAL A 69 2.22 -4.15 3.17
C VAL A 69 1.06 -3.27 3.63
N VAL A 70 1.14 -2.74 4.85
CA VAL A 70 0.15 -1.79 5.33
C VAL A 70 0.61 -0.38 4.97
N LEU A 71 -0.24 0.40 4.30
CA LEU A 71 -0.09 1.85 4.20
C LEU A 71 -0.33 2.45 5.59
N ASN A 72 0.75 2.82 6.29
CA ASN A 72 0.68 3.36 7.65
C ASN A 72 0.11 4.77 7.67
N ARG A 73 0.59 5.64 6.77
CA ARG A 73 0.11 7.02 6.59
C ARG A 73 0.44 7.56 5.22
N LEU A 74 -0.26 8.61 4.82
CA LEU A 74 0.12 9.48 3.70
C LEU A 74 0.87 10.69 4.25
N THR A 75 1.97 11.05 3.62
CA THR A 75 2.63 12.36 3.82
C THR A 75 2.07 13.34 2.78
N GLU A 76 2.67 14.52 2.67
CA GLU A 76 2.45 15.41 1.51
C GLU A 76 3.13 14.87 0.25
N THR A 77 4.17 14.05 0.40
CA THR A 77 5.04 13.62 -0.69
C THR A 77 4.86 12.17 -1.12
N GLY A 78 4.15 11.33 -0.35
CA GLY A 78 4.06 9.91 -0.65
C GLY A 78 3.40 9.01 0.39
N LEU A 79 3.63 7.71 0.21
CA LEU A 79 3.00 6.61 0.94
C LEU A 79 4.01 6.02 1.92
N VAL A 80 3.73 6.07 3.21
CA VAL A 80 4.60 5.53 4.26
C VAL A 80 4.18 4.13 4.64
N PHE A 81 5.14 3.21 4.67
CA PHE A 81 4.96 1.84 5.15
C PHE A 81 6.19 1.40 5.97
N ALA A 82 5.97 0.54 6.95
CA ALA A 82 7.05 -0.02 7.76
C ALA A 82 7.51 -1.39 7.27
N THR A 83 8.79 -1.69 7.45
CA THR A 83 9.33 -3.02 7.13
C THR A 83 10.59 -3.35 7.93
N HIS A 84 11.23 -4.46 7.58
CA HIS A 84 12.51 -4.85 8.14
C HIS A 84 13.66 -4.58 7.17
N ASP A 85 14.68 -3.91 7.68
CA ASP A 85 16.05 -3.93 7.18
C ASP A 85 16.50 -5.38 6.99
N GLY A 86 16.99 -5.69 5.79
CA GLY A 86 17.43 -7.02 5.43
C GLY A 86 16.31 -7.97 5.02
N SER A 87 15.04 -7.55 4.96
CA SER A 87 13.99 -8.32 4.28
C SER A 87 14.20 -8.32 2.76
N ARG A 88 13.55 -9.25 2.03
CA ARG A 88 13.72 -9.33 0.56
C ARG A 88 13.43 -7.99 -0.15
N LYS A 89 12.27 -7.38 0.17
CA LYS A 89 11.86 -6.10 -0.45
C LYS A 89 12.84 -4.98 -0.17
N GLU A 90 13.43 -4.95 1.02
CA GLU A 90 14.34 -3.89 1.41
C GLU A 90 15.70 -4.05 0.73
N ARG A 91 16.19 -5.30 0.59
CA ARG A 91 17.38 -5.58 -0.22
C ARG A 91 17.18 -5.21 -1.69
N GLU A 92 16.04 -5.60 -2.27
CA GLU A 92 15.67 -5.20 -3.63
C GLU A 92 15.64 -3.68 -3.78
N LEU A 93 15.08 -2.95 -2.81
CA LEU A 93 15.03 -1.48 -2.80
C LEU A 93 16.38 -0.78 -2.63
N ARG A 94 17.38 -1.44 -2.06
CA ARG A 94 18.76 -0.89 -2.02
C ARG A 94 19.41 -0.88 -3.40
N ASP A 95 19.19 -1.96 -4.15
CA ASP A 95 19.76 -2.12 -5.49
C ASP A 95 18.94 -1.35 -6.55
N ASN A 96 17.62 -1.30 -6.36
CA ASN A 96 16.68 -0.62 -7.23
C ASN A 96 15.59 0.05 -6.40
N ALA A 97 15.71 1.37 -6.20
CA ALA A 97 14.78 2.13 -5.38
C ALA A 97 13.34 2.17 -5.92
N TRP A 98 13.07 1.74 -7.15
CA TRP A 98 11.72 1.79 -7.73
C TRP A 98 10.79 0.72 -7.16
N ALA A 99 9.57 1.15 -6.83
CA ALA A 99 8.47 0.26 -6.48
C ALA A 99 7.17 0.66 -7.19
N SER A 100 6.23 -0.29 -7.19
CA SER A 100 4.84 -0.07 -7.58
C SER A 100 3.94 -0.57 -6.45
N GLY A 101 2.97 0.25 -6.04
CA GLY A 101 1.95 -0.10 -5.06
C GLY A 101 0.56 -0.12 -5.70
N LEU A 102 -0.27 -1.10 -5.36
CA LEU A 102 -1.66 -1.18 -5.79
C LEU A 102 -2.59 -1.32 -4.59
N LEU A 103 -3.54 -0.40 -4.47
CA LEU A 103 -4.73 -0.54 -3.63
C LEU A 103 -5.88 -0.97 -4.54
N TYR A 104 -6.62 -2.01 -4.14
CA TYR A 104 -7.82 -2.44 -4.83
C TYR A 104 -8.95 -2.68 -3.83
N TRP A 105 -10.07 -2.00 -4.04
CA TRP A 105 -11.25 -2.06 -3.18
C TRP A 105 -12.37 -2.73 -3.96
N ARG A 106 -12.68 -3.97 -3.58
CA ARG A 106 -13.67 -4.81 -4.28
C ARG A 106 -15.05 -4.20 -4.21
N GLU A 107 -15.41 -3.70 -3.04
CA GLU A 107 -16.72 -3.17 -2.67
C GLU A 107 -17.13 -1.99 -3.55
N THR A 108 -16.17 -1.13 -3.92
CA THR A 108 -16.39 0.07 -4.76
C THR A 108 -15.92 -0.07 -6.19
N SER A 109 -15.32 -1.22 -6.55
CA SER A 109 -14.63 -1.41 -7.83
C SER A 109 -13.71 -0.23 -8.17
N ARG A 110 -12.81 0.09 -7.25
CA ARG A 110 -11.81 1.15 -7.40
C ARG A 110 -10.41 0.62 -7.18
N GLN A 111 -9.46 1.20 -7.90
CA GLN A 111 -8.04 0.96 -7.66
C GLN A 111 -7.25 2.25 -7.67
N VAL A 112 -6.15 2.24 -6.93
CA VAL A 112 -5.10 3.27 -7.01
C VAL A 112 -3.77 2.56 -7.22
N ALA A 113 -3.15 2.81 -8.37
CA ALA A 113 -1.79 2.38 -8.66
C ALA A 113 -0.83 3.54 -8.44
N VAL A 114 0.28 3.30 -7.75
CA VAL A 114 1.29 4.31 -7.42
C VAL A 114 2.65 3.76 -7.82
N ARG A 115 3.43 4.52 -8.58
CA ARG A 115 4.79 4.12 -9.00
C ARG A 115 5.78 5.24 -8.69
N GLY A 116 6.96 4.86 -8.21
CA GLY A 116 8.02 5.83 -7.90
C GLY A 116 9.17 5.25 -7.08
N PRO A 117 10.18 6.08 -6.76
CA PRO A 117 11.27 5.69 -5.89
C PRO A 117 10.81 5.59 -4.42
N VAL A 118 11.45 4.68 -3.68
CA VAL A 118 11.28 4.52 -2.24
C VAL A 118 12.51 5.08 -1.53
N ARG A 119 12.29 5.89 -0.50
CA ARG A 119 13.34 6.39 0.40
C ARG A 119 13.16 5.87 1.81
N ARG A 120 14.27 5.72 2.53
CA ARG A 120 14.26 5.37 3.96
C ARG A 120 13.92 6.61 4.79
N LEU A 121 13.07 6.44 5.79
CA LEU A 121 12.72 7.50 6.73
C LEU A 121 13.78 7.66 7.82
N SER A 122 13.69 8.76 8.56
CA SER A 122 14.56 9.03 9.71
C SER A 122 14.35 7.99 10.83
N ALA A 123 15.32 7.87 11.74
CA ALA A 123 15.16 7.03 12.92
C ALA A 123 13.96 7.49 13.79
N ALA A 124 13.76 8.81 13.93
CA ALA A 124 12.65 9.37 14.67
C ALA A 124 11.28 9.03 14.04
N ASP A 125 11.16 9.07 12.71
CA ASP A 125 9.96 8.62 12.01
C ASP A 125 9.71 7.11 12.22
N ALA A 126 10.76 6.30 12.21
CA ALA A 126 10.66 4.87 12.47
C ALA A 126 10.24 4.58 13.93
N ASP A 127 10.75 5.36 14.90
CA ASP A 127 10.34 5.29 16.31
C ASP A 127 8.86 5.64 16.47
N ALA A 128 8.38 6.69 15.79
CA ALA A 128 6.97 7.06 15.80
C ALA A 128 6.08 5.96 15.17
N LEU A 129 6.49 5.38 14.04
CA LEU A 129 5.81 4.25 13.41
C LEU A 129 5.78 2.99 14.29
N TRP A 130 6.81 2.77 15.10
CA TRP A 130 6.85 1.66 16.05
C TRP A 130 5.89 1.91 17.22
N ALA A 131 5.94 3.11 17.81
CA ALA A 131 5.11 3.50 18.94
C ALA A 131 3.60 3.48 18.62
N SER A 132 3.21 3.68 17.36
CA SER A 132 1.81 3.61 16.94
C SER A 132 1.27 2.18 16.79
N ARG A 133 2.10 1.15 16.95
CA ARG A 133 1.67 -0.25 16.77
C ARG A 133 0.99 -0.77 18.02
N PRO A 134 0.03 -1.71 17.89
CA PRO A 134 -0.47 -2.46 19.03
C PRO A 134 0.69 -3.22 19.71
N PRO A 135 0.84 -3.13 21.04
CA PRO A 135 1.96 -3.74 21.77
C PRO A 135 2.14 -5.24 21.52
N PHE A 136 1.05 -5.99 21.30
CA PHE A 136 1.11 -7.43 21.03
C PHE A 136 1.94 -7.76 19.77
N THR A 137 2.09 -6.82 18.85
CA THR A 137 2.87 -7.01 17.61
C THR A 137 4.38 -6.90 17.83
N HIS A 138 4.82 -6.35 18.96
CA HIS A 138 6.23 -6.02 19.22
C HIS A 138 7.07 -7.29 19.30
N ALA A 139 6.61 -8.28 20.08
CA ALA A 139 7.35 -9.49 20.40
C ALA A 139 7.80 -10.27 19.17
N MET A 140 6.87 -10.66 18.28
CA MET A 140 7.23 -11.41 17.06
C MET A 140 8.10 -10.58 16.11
N THR A 141 7.84 -9.26 16.03
CA THR A 141 8.67 -8.35 15.22
C THR A 141 10.11 -8.29 15.76
N ALA A 142 10.27 -8.25 17.08
CA ALA A 142 11.55 -8.19 17.79
C ALA A 142 12.27 -9.54 17.88
N ALA A 143 11.55 -10.67 17.75
CA ALA A 143 12.16 -12.00 17.66
C ALA A 143 12.62 -12.33 16.24
N SER A 144 11.81 -12.03 15.23
CA SER A 144 12.02 -12.51 13.85
C SER A 144 13.08 -11.73 13.06
N ARG A 145 13.85 -12.45 12.24
CA ARG A 145 14.63 -11.89 11.12
C ARG A 145 13.84 -12.09 9.82
N GLN A 146 13.00 -11.12 9.49
CA GLN A 146 12.05 -11.22 8.37
C GLN A 146 12.72 -11.66 7.05
N SER A 147 12.09 -12.64 6.38
CA SER A 147 12.56 -13.23 5.10
C SER A 147 13.83 -14.10 5.18
N ARG A 148 14.29 -14.48 6.37
CA ARG A 148 15.25 -15.59 6.51
C ARG A 148 14.52 -16.95 6.44
N PRO A 149 15.15 -17.98 5.87
CA PRO A 149 14.61 -19.34 5.93
C PRO A 149 14.39 -19.81 7.37
N LEU A 150 13.41 -20.69 7.55
CA LEU A 150 13.25 -21.54 8.73
C LEU A 150 13.34 -22.97 8.19
N ASP A 151 14.28 -23.76 8.70
CA ASP A 151 14.67 -25.05 8.12
C ASP A 151 13.70 -26.18 8.51
N GLY A 152 12.83 -25.94 9.49
CA GLY A 152 11.82 -26.90 9.93
C GLY A 152 10.84 -26.35 10.95
N LEU A 153 10.00 -27.26 11.47
CA LEU A 153 9.02 -26.91 12.51
C LEU A 153 9.68 -26.56 13.85
N ASP A 154 10.89 -27.08 14.12
CA ASP A 154 11.64 -26.76 15.32
C ASP A 154 12.02 -25.27 15.35
N ASP A 155 12.56 -24.72 14.26
CA ASP A 155 12.83 -23.28 14.12
C ASP A 155 11.56 -22.42 14.33
N VAL A 156 10.41 -22.89 13.86
CA VAL A 156 9.12 -22.22 14.06
C VAL A 156 8.74 -22.22 15.54
N ALA A 157 8.92 -23.34 16.23
CA ALA A 157 8.64 -23.48 17.65
C ALA A 157 9.59 -22.62 18.50
N GLU A 158 10.89 -22.61 18.18
CA GLU A 158 11.89 -21.77 18.83
C GLU A 158 11.59 -20.28 18.65
N LEU A 159 11.22 -19.85 17.44
CA LEU A 159 10.85 -18.47 17.16
C LEU A 159 9.60 -18.04 17.95
N ARG A 160 8.60 -18.93 18.07
CA ARG A 160 7.40 -18.69 18.90
C ARG A 160 7.76 -18.57 20.37
N ALA A 161 8.49 -19.53 20.92
CA ALA A 161 8.93 -19.50 22.31
C ALA A 161 9.73 -18.23 22.62
N ARG A 162 10.60 -17.80 21.70
CA ARG A 162 11.33 -16.54 21.84
C ARG A 162 10.42 -15.31 21.84
N ALA A 163 9.41 -15.28 20.96
CA ALA A 163 8.44 -14.21 20.94
C ALA A 163 7.61 -14.18 22.25
N ASP A 164 7.16 -15.33 22.75
CA ASP A 164 6.37 -15.41 23.99
C ASP A 164 7.17 -14.92 25.21
N GLN A 165 8.46 -15.27 25.31
CA GLN A 165 9.36 -14.74 26.32
C GLN A 165 9.46 -13.20 26.27
N LEU A 166 9.57 -12.63 25.07
CA LEU A 166 9.64 -11.19 24.89
C LEU A 166 8.28 -10.51 25.18
N ALA A 167 7.17 -11.16 24.87
CA ALA A 167 5.83 -10.64 25.12
C ALA A 167 5.55 -10.43 26.62
N ALA A 168 6.15 -11.25 27.48
CA ALA A 168 6.04 -11.12 28.94
C ALA A 168 6.59 -9.78 29.49
N ALA A 169 7.46 -9.10 28.73
CA ALA A 169 7.98 -7.78 29.09
C ALA A 169 7.04 -6.61 28.70
N GLY A 170 5.93 -6.88 27.99
CA GLY A 170 5.00 -5.86 27.52
C GLY A 170 5.52 -5.10 26.28
N PRO A 171 5.24 -3.78 26.15
CA PRO A 171 5.74 -2.98 25.03
C PRO A 171 7.28 -2.98 24.97
N LEU A 172 7.83 -3.47 23.87
CA LEU A 172 9.28 -3.51 23.65
C LEU A 172 9.78 -2.25 22.93
N PRO A 173 11.08 -1.88 23.08
CA PRO A 173 11.71 -0.85 22.25
C PRO A 173 11.74 -1.28 20.78
N ARG A 174 11.88 -0.31 19.88
CA ARG A 174 12.00 -0.58 18.45
C ARG A 174 13.30 -1.36 18.18
N PRO A 175 13.25 -2.55 17.55
CA PRO A 175 14.46 -3.22 17.11
C PRO A 175 15.09 -2.43 15.97
N GLU A 176 16.43 -2.31 15.94
CA GLU A 176 17.17 -1.51 14.94
C GLU A 176 16.77 -1.80 13.49
N ARG A 177 16.50 -3.08 13.20
CA ARG A 177 16.06 -3.55 11.88
C ARG A 177 14.64 -3.13 11.49
N TYR A 178 13.81 -2.63 12.40
CA TYR A 178 12.50 -2.08 12.03
C TYR A 178 12.70 -0.67 11.49
N ILE A 179 12.26 -0.44 10.27
CA ILE A 179 12.49 0.79 9.52
C ILE A 179 11.18 1.30 8.91
N GLY A 180 11.09 2.62 8.74
CA GLY A 180 10.08 3.27 7.92
C GLY A 180 10.60 3.52 6.51
N LEU A 181 9.76 3.30 5.51
CA LEU A 181 10.03 3.62 4.11
C LEU A 181 8.90 4.52 3.57
N GLU A 182 9.22 5.33 2.57
CA GLU A 182 8.26 6.17 1.87
C GLU A 182 8.38 6.00 0.37
N LEU A 183 7.29 5.54 -0.26
CA LEU A 183 7.14 5.52 -1.71
C LEU A 183 6.71 6.92 -2.17
N VAL A 184 7.62 7.62 -2.84
CA VAL A 184 7.41 8.96 -3.40
C VAL A 184 6.87 8.81 -4.82
N PRO A 185 5.64 9.22 -5.13
CA PRO A 185 5.06 8.97 -6.44
C PRO A 185 5.71 9.83 -7.52
N GLU A 186 6.06 9.18 -8.62
CA GLU A 186 6.36 9.76 -9.94
C GLU A 186 5.15 9.59 -10.88
N GLU A 187 4.30 8.60 -10.60
CA GLU A 187 3.06 8.33 -11.31
C GLU A 187 1.99 7.83 -10.34
N ILE A 188 0.75 8.31 -10.50
CA ILE A 188 -0.43 7.78 -9.79
C ILE A 188 -1.57 7.58 -10.79
N GLU A 189 -2.14 6.38 -10.86
CA GLU A 189 -3.36 6.10 -11.61
C GLU A 189 -4.51 5.82 -10.66
N PHE A 190 -5.60 6.56 -10.86
CA PHE A 190 -6.90 6.31 -10.26
C PHE A 190 -7.78 5.63 -11.29
N TRP A 191 -8.40 4.52 -10.92
CA TRP A 191 -9.30 3.80 -11.79
C TRP A 191 -10.60 3.47 -11.06
N ALA A 192 -11.70 3.63 -11.78
CA ALA A 192 -13.04 3.24 -11.37
C ALA A 192 -13.75 2.51 -12.51
N ASN A 193 -14.73 1.67 -12.16
CA ASN A 193 -15.41 0.81 -13.12
C ASN A 193 -16.10 1.56 -14.28
N GLY A 194 -16.60 2.78 -14.03
CA GLY A 194 -17.36 3.56 -15.01
C GLY A 194 -18.68 2.89 -15.42
N SER A 195 -19.23 3.28 -16.58
CA SER A 195 -20.44 2.69 -17.16
C SER A 195 -20.18 2.14 -18.57
N GLY A 196 -20.93 1.12 -18.98
CA GLY A 196 -20.80 0.54 -20.34
C GLY A 196 -19.43 -0.08 -20.65
N ARG A 197 -18.69 -0.54 -19.63
CA ARG A 197 -17.28 -1.00 -19.71
C ARG A 197 -16.27 0.09 -20.11
N LEU A 198 -16.68 1.35 -20.15
CA LEU A 198 -15.77 2.48 -20.30
C LEU A 198 -15.21 2.84 -18.93
N HIS A 199 -14.17 2.12 -18.52
CA HIS A 199 -13.47 2.37 -17.26
C HIS A 199 -12.89 3.78 -17.22
N GLU A 200 -13.07 4.44 -16.09
CA GLU A 200 -12.57 5.80 -15.86
C GLU A 200 -11.14 5.70 -15.34
N ARG A 201 -10.17 6.03 -16.19
CA ARG A 201 -8.73 5.98 -15.87
C ARG A 201 -8.13 7.36 -15.87
N LEU A 202 -7.73 7.86 -14.70
CA LEU A 202 -7.09 9.16 -14.53
C LEU A 202 -5.67 8.95 -14.02
N ARG A 203 -4.68 9.19 -14.89
CA ARG A 203 -3.26 9.10 -14.56
C ARG A 203 -2.66 10.48 -14.33
N TYR A 204 -1.83 10.57 -13.31
CA TYR A 204 -0.98 11.71 -12.99
C TYR A 204 0.48 11.32 -13.24
N ASP A 205 1.19 12.08 -14.06
CA ASP A 205 2.63 11.97 -14.30
C ASP A 205 3.32 13.18 -13.63
N ARG A 206 4.32 12.95 -12.79
CA ARG A 206 5.11 14.05 -12.18
C ARG A 206 5.90 14.77 -13.27
N THR A 207 5.95 16.09 -13.22
CA THR A 207 6.76 16.96 -14.08
C THR A 207 7.63 17.89 -13.23
N ALA A 208 8.47 18.71 -13.87
CA ALA A 208 9.27 19.70 -13.16
C ALA A 208 8.42 20.80 -12.50
N GLU A 209 7.24 21.09 -13.06
CA GLU A 209 6.32 22.14 -12.64
C GLU A 209 5.15 21.63 -11.78
N GLY A 210 5.09 20.33 -11.48
CA GLY A 210 4.01 19.72 -10.69
C GLY A 210 3.55 18.39 -11.28
N TRP A 211 2.28 18.32 -11.68
CA TRP A 211 1.67 17.10 -12.21
C TRP A 211 0.91 17.36 -13.50
N ARG A 212 1.10 16.45 -14.46
CA ARG A 212 0.31 16.39 -15.69
C ARG A 212 -0.75 15.30 -15.56
N THR A 213 -1.99 15.61 -15.88
CA THR A 213 -3.10 14.65 -15.89
C THR A 213 -3.40 14.13 -17.29
N VAL A 214 -3.70 12.85 -17.40
CA VAL A 214 -4.04 12.16 -18.65
C VAL A 214 -5.20 11.19 -18.37
N ARG A 215 -6.18 11.16 -19.27
CA ARG A 215 -7.21 10.12 -19.29
C ARG A 215 -6.75 8.98 -20.20
N LEU A 216 -6.88 7.74 -19.74
CA LEU A 216 -6.49 6.56 -20.51
C LEU A 216 -7.72 5.83 -21.04
N ALA A 217 -7.59 5.22 -22.21
CA ALA A 217 -8.58 4.26 -22.69
C ALA A 217 -8.66 3.06 -21.72
N PRO A 218 -9.86 2.46 -21.54
CA PRO A 218 -10.06 1.34 -20.63
C PRO A 218 -9.19 0.13 -20.99
#